data_AF-A0A7K2NSP4-F1
#
_entry.id   AF-A0A7K2NSP4-F1
#
_cell.length_a   1.000
_cell.length_b   1.000
_cell.length_c   1.000
_cell.angle_alpha   90.00
_cell.angle_beta   90.00
_cell.angle_gamma   90.00
#
_symmetry.space_group_name_H-M   'P 1'
#
loop_
_entity.id
_entity.type
_entity.pdbx_description
1 polymer ?
#
loop_
_entity_poly.entity_id
_entity_poly.type
_entity_poly.pdbx_seq_one_letter_code
_entity_poly.pdbx_strand_id
1 'polypeptide(L)'
;MTAETTTLDLGPQTRVLTRLADGVREDRLADPTPCPDLAVRNLLGHLTGLAVAFRDAARKDLGPTTNTSPEAAVPDVGPGWREEL
;
A
#
# COMPACT_ATOMS: atom_id res chain seq x y z
N MET A 1 -6.90 18.36 29.40
CA MET A 1 -5.80 17.71 28.66
C MET A 1 -5.97 18.02 27.20
N THR A 2 -5.27 19.02 26.68
CA THR A 2 -5.11 19.19 25.24
C THR A 2 -4.10 18.15 24.78
N ALA A 3 -4.51 17.19 23.95
CA ALA A 3 -3.57 16.26 23.36
C ALA A 3 -2.60 17.06 22.48
N GLU A 4 -1.30 16.95 22.75
CA GLU A 4 -0.29 17.49 21.87
C GLU A 4 -0.24 16.60 20.62
N THR A 5 -0.72 17.12 19.49
CA THR A 5 -0.69 16.39 18.22
C THR A 5 0.71 16.51 17.62
N THR A 6 1.57 15.53 17.87
CA THR A 6 2.83 15.39 17.12
C THR A 6 2.51 14.91 15.72
N THR A 7 2.85 15.71 14.70
CA THR A 7 2.75 15.30 13.30
C THR A 7 3.86 14.29 12.98
N LEU A 8 3.48 13.09 12.57
CA LEU A 8 4.42 12.07 12.10
C LEU A 8 4.85 12.38 10.65
N ASP A 9 6.16 12.51 10.41
CA ASP A 9 6.71 12.48 9.05
C ASP A 9 6.97 11.03 8.65
N LEU A 10 6.18 10.55 7.69
CA LEU A 10 6.31 9.21 7.11
C LEU A 10 7.16 9.21 5.83
N GLY A 11 7.56 10.38 5.33
CA GLY A 11 8.28 10.55 4.08
C GLY A 11 9.60 9.76 3.99
N PRO A 12 10.43 9.69 5.04
CA PRO A 12 11.64 8.85 5.01
C PRO A 12 11.33 7.35 4.81
N GLN A 13 10.31 6.83 5.48
CA GLN A 13 9.92 5.42 5.44
C GLN A 13 9.25 5.08 4.10
N THR A 14 8.43 5.97 3.55
CA THR A 14 7.82 5.76 2.21
C THR A 14 8.89 5.70 1.13
N ARG A 15 9.93 6.56 1.17
CA ARG A 15 11.05 6.48 0.20
C ARG A 15 11.81 5.16 0.26
N VAL A 16 11.93 4.54 1.44
CA VAL A 16 12.54 3.20 1.56
C VAL A 16 11.66 2.15 0.87
N LEU A 17 10.34 2.23 1.06
CA LEU A 17 9.39 1.34 0.38
C LEU A 17 9.45 1.51 -1.14
N THR A 18 9.43 2.75 -1.65
CA THR A 18 9.54 3.03 -3.09
C THR A 18 10.83 2.44 -3.67
N ARG A 19 11.97 2.59 -2.98
CA ARG A 19 13.25 2.00 -3.43
C ARG A 19 13.21 0.47 -3.45
N LEU A 20 12.54 -0.16 -2.48
CA LEU A 20 12.38 -1.62 -2.46
C LEU A 20 11.48 -2.10 -3.60
N ALA A 21 10.36 -1.42 -3.83
CA ALA A 21 9.44 -1.67 -4.93
C ALA A 21 10.13 -1.56 -6.30
N ASP A 22 10.95 -0.52 -6.51
CA ASP A 22 11.71 -0.32 -7.75
C ASP A 22 12.69 -1.47 -8.03
N GLY A 23 13.25 -2.07 -6.98
CA GLY A 23 14.13 -3.24 -7.08
C GLY A 23 13.43 -4.56 -7.40
N VAL A 24 12.08 -4.62 -7.37
CA VAL A 24 11.33 -5.84 -7.69
C VAL A 24 11.33 -6.06 -9.20
N ARG A 25 11.93 -7.16 -9.64
CA ARG A 25 11.93 -7.59 -11.04
C ARG A 25 10.58 -8.21 -11.42
N GLU A 26 10.18 -8.03 -12.67
CA GLU A 26 8.93 -8.59 -13.22
C GLU A 26 8.82 -10.11 -13.03
N ASP A 27 9.93 -10.84 -13.22
CA ASP A 27 9.96 -12.30 -13.08
C ASP A 27 9.83 -12.80 -11.63
N ARG A 28 9.85 -11.89 -10.66
CA ARG A 28 9.66 -12.18 -9.23
C ARG A 28 8.25 -11.90 -8.73
N LEU A 29 7.37 -11.35 -9.57
CA LEU A 29 6.01 -10.99 -9.18
C LEU A 29 5.16 -12.20 -8.76
N ALA A 30 5.47 -13.39 -9.26
CA ALA A 30 4.80 -14.63 -8.91
C ALA A 30 5.45 -15.36 -7.72
N ASP A 31 6.57 -14.89 -7.20
CA ASP A 31 7.28 -15.55 -6.09
C ASP A 31 6.45 -15.52 -4.81
N PRO A 32 6.57 -16.55 -3.95
CA PRO A 32 5.88 -16.61 -2.67
C PRO A 32 6.44 -15.57 -1.70
N THR A 33 5.62 -15.21 -0.71
CA THR A 33 6.03 -14.34 0.40
C THR A 33 5.80 -15.07 1.72
N PRO A 34 6.32 -14.55 2.85
CA PRO A 34 5.97 -15.07 4.18
C PRO A 34 4.47 -14.98 4.51
N CYS A 35 3.70 -14.18 3.76
CA CYS A 35 2.24 -14.18 3.80
C CYS A 35 1.75 -15.25 2.80
N PRO A 36 1.33 -16.44 3.26
CA PRO A 36 1.14 -17.60 2.39
C PRO A 36 0.08 -17.40 1.31
N ASP A 37 -0.90 -16.53 1.54
CA ASP A 37 -1.99 -16.24 0.60
C ASP A 37 -1.63 -15.16 -0.44
N LEU A 38 -0.44 -14.54 -0.33
CA LEU A 38 -0.05 -13.37 -1.12
C LEU A 38 1.31 -13.61 -1.79
N ALA A 39 1.33 -13.66 -3.12
CA ALA A 39 2.56 -13.54 -3.89
C ALA A 39 3.09 -12.08 -3.83
N VAL A 40 4.31 -11.85 -4.31
CA VAL A 40 4.92 -10.51 -4.33
C VAL A 40 4.00 -9.47 -4.98
N ARG A 41 3.38 -9.79 -6.13
CA ARG A 41 2.42 -8.90 -6.80
C ARG A 41 1.21 -8.55 -5.93
N ASN A 42 0.75 -9.48 -5.09
CA ASN A 42 -0.42 -9.25 -4.25
C ASN A 42 -0.08 -8.31 -3.09
N LEU A 43 1.11 -8.45 -2.49
CA LEU A 43 1.59 -7.50 -1.48
C LEU A 43 1.76 -6.10 -2.05
N LEU A 44 2.31 -5.96 -3.26
CA LEU A 44 2.48 -4.68 -3.93
C LEU A 44 1.13 -4.03 -4.25
N GLY A 45 0.17 -4.78 -4.79
CA GLY A 45 -1.19 -4.29 -5.01
C GLY A 45 -1.88 -3.85 -3.71
N HIS A 46 -1.61 -4.55 -2.61
CA HIS A 46 -2.13 -4.18 -1.30
C HIS A 46 -1.54 -2.85 -0.80
N LEU A 47 -0.23 -2.63 -0.96
CA LEU A 47 0.43 -1.37 -0.60
C LEU A 47 -0.15 -0.18 -1.38
N THR A 48 -0.34 -0.33 -2.70
CA THR A 48 -0.95 0.71 -3.54
C THR A 48 -2.38 1.02 -3.10
N GLY A 49 -3.20 0.00 -2.85
CA GLY A 49 -4.57 0.19 -2.37
C GLY A 49 -4.64 0.86 -1.00
N LEU A 50 -3.80 0.46 -0.05
CA LEU A 50 -3.75 1.05 1.29
C LEU A 50 -3.22 2.48 1.29
N ALA A 51 -2.28 2.84 0.42
CA ALA A 51 -1.81 4.21 0.28
C ALA A 51 -2.96 5.16 -0.09
N VAL A 52 -3.85 4.74 -1.00
CA VAL A 52 -5.07 5.46 -1.35
C VAL A 52 -6.05 5.50 -0.16
N ALA A 53 -6.36 4.34 0.43
CA ALA A 53 -7.32 4.25 1.52
C ALA A 53 -6.94 5.12 2.73
N PHE A 54 -5.67 5.10 3.15
CA PHE A 54 -5.21 5.89 4.30
C PHE A 54 -5.15 7.38 4.01
N ARG A 55 -4.78 7.78 2.77
CA ARG A 55 -4.84 9.18 2.34
C ARG A 55 -6.26 9.72 2.41
N ASP A 56 -7.22 8.97 1.88
CA ASP A 56 -8.62 9.38 1.82
C ASP A 56 -9.23 9.39 3.24
N ALA A 57 -8.93 8.38 4.06
CA ALA A 57 -9.31 8.35 5.47
C ALA A 57 -8.77 9.55 6.28
N ALA A 58 -7.49 9.93 6.07
CA ALA A 58 -6.91 11.11 6.71
C ALA A 58 -7.60 12.41 6.31
N ARG A 59 -8.06 12.51 5.05
CA ARG A 59 -8.87 13.62 4.54
C ARG A 59 -10.33 13.57 4.97
N LYS A 60 -10.77 12.48 5.60
CA LYS A 60 -12.18 12.18 5.89
C LYS A 60 -13.04 12.12 4.64
N ASP A 61 -12.44 11.73 3.51
CA ASP A 61 -13.14 11.47 2.26
C ASP A 61 -13.69 10.04 2.31
N LEU A 62 -14.93 9.90 2.78
CA LEU A 62 -15.55 8.61 3.04
C LEU A 62 -16.22 8.09 1.77
N GLY A 63 -15.86 6.88 1.36
CA GLY A 63 -16.38 6.29 0.13
C GLY A 63 -15.89 4.86 -0.09
N PRO A 64 -15.94 4.35 -1.33
CA PRO A 64 -15.49 2.99 -1.65
C PRO A 64 -14.05 2.69 -1.19
N THR A 65 -13.15 3.68 -1.22
CA THR A 65 -11.74 3.53 -0.80
C THR A 65 -11.57 3.39 0.72
N THR A 66 -12.56 3.77 1.51
CA THR A 66 -12.54 3.70 2.98
C THR A 66 -13.60 2.77 3.57
N ASN A 67 -14.55 2.31 2.75
CA ASN A 67 -15.71 1.49 3.14
C ASN A 67 -15.72 0.13 2.43
N THR A 68 -14.54 -0.35 2.03
CA THR A 68 -14.34 -1.70 1.51
C THR A 68 -13.40 -2.45 2.45
N SER A 69 -13.78 -3.68 2.83
CA SER A 69 -12.88 -4.52 3.63
C SER A 69 -11.59 -4.80 2.86
N PRO A 70 -10.40 -4.68 3.47
CA PRO A 70 -9.14 -5.05 2.84
C PRO A 70 -9.06 -6.54 2.47
N GLU A 71 -9.95 -7.37 3.02
CA GLU A 71 -10.05 -8.81 2.75
C GLU A 71 -11.10 -9.16 1.68
N ALA A 72 -11.80 -8.17 1.11
CA ALA A 72 -12.90 -8.41 0.16
C ALA A 72 -12.44 -9.08 -1.15
N ALA A 73 -11.16 -8.93 -1.52
CA ALA A 73 -10.54 -9.57 -2.66
C ALA A 73 -9.02 -9.67 -2.43
N VAL A 74 -8.36 -10.60 -3.12
CA VAL A 74 -6.90 -10.64 -3.20
C VAL A 74 -6.44 -9.51 -4.12
N PRO A 75 -5.70 -8.49 -3.64
CA PRO A 75 -5.24 -7.39 -4.47
C PRO A 75 -4.23 -7.86 -5.52
N ASP A 76 -4.13 -7.17 -6.63
CA ASP A 76 -3.07 -7.37 -7.61
C ASP A 76 -2.56 -6.02 -8.11
N VAL A 77 -1.35 -5.99 -8.66
CA VAL A 77 -0.78 -4.78 -9.25
C VAL A 77 -1.45 -4.45 -10.58
N GLY A 78 -1.73 -3.17 -10.80
CA GLY A 78 -2.11 -2.65 -12.11
C GLY A 78 -0.91 -2.37 -13.01
N PRO A 79 -1.13 -2.10 -14.31
CA PRO A 79 -0.11 -1.50 -15.16
C PRO A 79 0.39 -0.18 -14.54
N GLY A 80 1.71 0.03 -14.47
CA GLY A 80 2.29 1.26 -13.92
C GLY A 80 2.33 1.35 -12.39
N TRP A 81 2.04 0.27 -11.65
CA TRP A 81 1.98 0.24 -10.18
C TRP A 81 3.17 0.86 -9.44
N ARG A 82 4.35 0.92 -10.06
CA ARG A 82 5.56 1.55 -9.48
C ARG A 82 5.41 3.06 -9.30
N GLU A 83 4.65 3.71 -10.18
CA GLU A 83 4.41 5.15 -10.14
C GLU A 83 3.30 5.51 -9.13
N GLU A 84 2.54 4.51 -8.70
CA GLU A 84 1.45 4.64 -7.72
C GLU A 84 1.93 4.46 -6.26
N LEU A 85 3.21 4.09 -6.05
CA LEU A 85 3.88 3.92 -4.75
C LEU A 85 4.88 5.03 -4.43
#